data_AF-A0A7W9SLW0-F1
#
_entry.id   AF-A0A7W9SLW0-F1
#
_cell.length_a   1.000
_cell.length_b   1.000
_cell.length_c   1.000
_cell.angle_alpha   90.00
_cell.angle_beta   90.00
_cell.angle_gamma   90.00
#
_symmetry.space_group_name_H-M   'P 1'
#
loop_
_entity.id
_entity.type
_entity.pdbx_description
1 polymer ?
#
loop_
_entity_poly.entity_id
_entity_poly.type
_entity_poly.pdbx_seq_one_letter_code
_entity_poly.pdbx_strand_id
1 'polypeptide(L)' 'MDQTQELREVVVFFSYDNPTRPRRLAEVMLAELKLPHLALGVDALTGGCELRLYYHKETLAQVQAYLHQRKIIHDISYL' A
#
# COMPACT_ATOMS: atom_id res chain seq x y z
N MET A 1 -15.13 -7.16 27.20
CA MET A 1 -14.14 -7.44 26.15
C MET A 1 -14.06 -6.19 25.30
N ASP A 2 -13.31 -5.20 25.77
CA ASP A 2 -13.04 -3.97 25.02
C ASP A 2 -11.62 -4.06 24.51
N GLN A 3 -11.47 -4.67 23.32
CA GLN A 3 -10.31 -4.40 22.49
C GLN A 3 -10.75 -3.33 21.50
N THR A 4 -10.74 -2.08 21.93
CA THR A 4 -10.56 -0.97 20.99
C THR A 4 -9.14 -1.10 20.47
N GLN A 5 -8.94 -2.03 19.54
CA GLN A 5 -7.74 -2.12 18.76
C GLN A 5 -7.74 -0.82 17.96
N GLU A 6 -6.97 0.18 18.42
CA GLU A 6 -6.69 1.36 17.61
C GLU A 6 -6.23 0.84 16.25
N LEU A 7 -7.09 1.01 15.24
CA LEU A 7 -6.79 0.64 13.88
C LEU A 7 -5.69 1.56 13.41
N ARG A 8 -4.43 1.15 13.64
CA ARG A 8 -3.26 1.87 13.14
C ARG A 8 -3.29 1.83 11.63
N GLU A 9 -2.90 2.91 10.98
CA GLU A 9 -2.88 2.96 9.53
C GLU A 9 -1.46 2.80 9.02
N VAL A 10 -1.32 2.12 7.88
CA VAL A 10 -0.07 2.09 7.12
C VAL A 10 -0.29 2.84 5.83
N VAL A 11 0.64 3.74 5.53
CA VAL A 11 0.73 4.41 4.26
C VAL A 11 1.87 3.78 3.46
N VAL A 12 1.55 3.26 2.29
CA VAL A 12 2.49 2.65 1.37
C VAL A 12 2.60 3.59 0.17
N PHE A 13 3.75 4.24 0.04
CA PHE A 13 4.09 5.03 -1.13
C PHE A 13 4.90 4.18 -2.09
N PHE A 14 4.56 4.18 -3.36
CA PHE A 14 5.36 3.50 -4.37
C PHE A 14 5.31 4.22 -5.71
N SER A 15 6.45 4.21 -6.40
CA SER A 15 6.62 4.86 -7.70
C SER A 15 7.26 3.88 -8.68
N TYR A 16 7.01 4.13 -9.96
CA TYR A 16 7.66 3.47 -11.08
C TYR A 16 8.42 4.51 -11.90
N ASP A 17 9.47 4.09 -12.60
CA ASP A 17 10.11 4.90 -13.64
C ASP A 17 9.14 5.28 -14.79
N ASN A 18 7.97 4.65 -14.85
CA ASN A 18 6.92 4.96 -15.82
C ASN A 18 5.62 5.40 -15.08
N PRO A 19 5.22 6.68 -15.18
CA PRO A 19 4.14 7.28 -14.36
C PRO A 19 2.74 6.72 -14.66
N THR A 20 2.56 5.93 -15.72
CA THR A 20 1.23 5.63 -16.25
C THR A 20 0.47 4.52 -15.50
N ARG A 21 1.04 3.87 -14.48
CA ARG A 21 0.42 2.64 -13.90
C ARG A 21 0.49 2.39 -12.38
N PRO A 22 0.99 3.25 -11.49
CA PRO A 22 1.11 2.87 -10.08
C PRO A 22 -0.26 2.73 -9.38
N ARG A 23 -1.30 3.44 -9.82
CA ARG A 23 -2.68 3.14 -9.38
C ARG A 23 -3.13 1.73 -9.73
N ARG A 24 -2.92 1.31 -10.99
CA ARG A 24 -3.32 -0.01 -11.47
C ARG A 24 -2.55 -1.11 -10.75
N LEU A 25 -1.27 -0.88 -10.43
CA LEU A 25 -0.50 -1.79 -9.58
C LEU A 25 -1.15 -1.92 -8.20
N ALA A 26 -1.55 -0.81 -7.57
CA ALA A 26 -2.22 -0.83 -6.28
C ALA A 26 -3.49 -1.67 -6.32
N GLU A 27 -4.33 -1.44 -7.34
CA GLU A 27 -5.59 -2.17 -7.55
C GLU A 27 -5.32 -3.69 -7.75
N VAL A 28 -4.31 -4.05 -8.54
CA VAL A 28 -3.91 -5.45 -8.73
C VAL A 28 -3.37 -6.06 -7.44
N MET A 29 -2.52 -5.35 -6.70
CA MET A 29 -1.98 -5.80 -5.42
C MET A 29 -3.09 -6.05 -4.40
N LEU A 30 -4.04 -5.11 -4.26
CA LEU A 30 -5.20 -5.25 -3.38
C LEU A 30 -6.06 -6.46 -3.75
N ALA A 31 -6.27 -6.69 -5.06
CA ALA A 31 -7.04 -7.83 -5.54
C ALA A 31 -6.33 -9.18 -5.33
N GLU A 32 -5.03 -9.27 -5.66
CA GLU A 32 -4.23 -10.50 -5.52
C GLU A 32 -4.05 -10.89 -4.05
N LEU A 33 -3.80 -9.91 -3.19
CA LEU A 33 -3.60 -10.12 -1.75
C LEU A 33 -4.91 -10.13 -0.95
N LYS A 34 -6.05 -9.81 -1.58
CA LYS A 34 -7.38 -9.70 -0.95
C LYS A 34 -7.37 -8.77 0.26
N LEU A 35 -6.66 -7.65 0.15
CA LEU A 35 -6.48 -6.71 1.26
C LEU A 35 -7.62 -5.70 1.34
N PRO A 36 -8.20 -5.47 2.53
CA PRO A 36 -9.04 -4.30 2.75
C PRO A 36 -8.16 -3.03 2.73
N HIS A 37 -8.67 -1.95 2.13
CA HIS A 37 -7.97 -0.67 2.08
C HIS A 37 -8.89 0.47 2.52
N LEU A 38 -8.26 1.55 2.94
CA LEU A 38 -8.91 2.78 3.39
C LEU A 38 -9.02 3.80 2.27
N ALA A 39 -7.91 4.02 1.57
CA ALA A 39 -7.83 5.00 0.49
C ALA A 39 -6.73 4.63 -0.50
N LEU A 40 -6.93 5.07 -1.74
CA LEU A 40 -5.97 4.96 -2.82
C LEU A 40 -5.88 6.30 -3.54
N GLY A 41 -4.69 6.88 -3.58
CA GLY A 41 -4.41 8.17 -4.19
C GLY A 41 -3.25 8.09 -5.18
N VAL A 42 -3.26 8.96 -6.18
CA VAL A 42 -2.11 9.17 -7.07
C VAL A 42 -1.62 10.58 -6.82
N ASP A 43 -0.34 10.70 -6.47
CA ASP A 43 0.31 11.99 -6.37
C ASP A 43 0.60 12.52 -7.79
N ALA A 44 -0.06 13.64 -8.12
CA ALA A 44 0.06 14.27 -9.43
C ALA A 44 1.45 14.90 -9.69
N LEU A 45 2.23 15.20 -8.65
CA LEU A 45 3.56 15.81 -8.75
C LEU A 45 4.65 14.77 -8.94
N THR A 46 4.61 13.68 -8.15
CA THR A 46 5.65 12.64 -8.20
C THR A 46 5.28 11.49 -9.14
N GLY A 47 4.02 11.41 -9.57
CA GLY A 47 3.49 10.25 -10.29
C GLY A 47 3.44 8.99 -9.42
N GLY A 48 3.71 9.11 -8.11
CA GLY A 48 3.63 8.02 -7.14
C GLY A 48 2.19 7.65 -6.79
N CYS A 49 2.02 6.49 -6.19
CA CYS A 49 0.76 6.03 -5.65
C CYS A 49 0.87 5.92 -4.13
N GLU A 50 -0.13 6.49 -3.45
CA GLU A 50 -0.32 6.38 -2.02
C GLU A 50 -1.44 5.38 -1.74
N LEU A 51 -1.13 4.33 -0.99
CA LEU A 51 -2.11 3.35 -0.54
C LEU A 51 -2.18 3.36 0.98
N ARG A 52 -3.38 3.61 1.51
CA ARG A 52 -3.66 3.55 2.95
C ARG A 52 -4.37 2.24 3.30
N LEU A 53 -3.80 1.50 4.24
CA LEU A 53 -4.27 0.19 4.70
C LEU A 53 -4.46 0.18 6.20
N TYR A 54 -5.34 -0.70 6.69
CA TYR A 54 -5.35 -1.07 8.09
C TYR A 54 -4.08 -1.85 8.44
N TYR A 55 -3.43 -1.47 9.54
CA TYR A 55 -2.26 -2.16 10.04
C TYR A 55 -2.63 -3.51 10.64
N HIS A 56 -2.25 -4.56 9.92
CA HIS A 56 -2.03 -5.88 10.50
C HIS A 56 -0.60 -6.31 10.16
N LYS A 57 0.07 -6.96 11.12
CA LYS A 57 1.44 -7.46 10.92
C LYS A 57 1.54 -8.38 9.70
N GLU A 58 0.50 -9.17 9.45
CA GLU A 58 0.39 -10.04 8.27
C GLU A 58 0.22 -9.23 6.98
N THR A 59 -0.68 -8.24 6.95
CA THR A 59 -0.87 -7.33 5.81
C THR A 59 0.42 -6.61 5.43
N LEU A 60 1.16 -6.09 6.43
CA LEU A 60 2.45 -5.44 6.17
C LEU A 60 3.44 -6.41 5.52
N ALA A 61 3.57 -7.63 6.05
CA ALA A 61 4.47 -8.63 5.51
C ALA A 61 4.09 -9.03 4.07
N GLN A 62 2.80 -9.19 3.79
CA GLN A 62 2.28 -9.51 2.45
C GLN A 62 2.58 -8.38 1.44
N VAL A 63 2.35 -7.12 1.82
CA VAL A 63 2.63 -5.95 0.98
C VAL A 63 4.13 -5.83 0.72
N GLN A 64 4.97 -5.94 1.75
CA GLN A 64 6.43 -5.87 1.59
C GLN A 64 6.95 -6.97 0.67
N ALA A 65 6.49 -8.21 0.86
CA ALA A 65 6.87 -9.33 0.01
C ALA A 65 6.45 -9.11 -1.46
N TYR A 66 5.24 -8.59 -1.67
CA TYR A 66 4.72 -8.30 -3.01
C TYR A 66 5.56 -7.26 -3.75
N LEU A 67 5.86 -6.14 -3.07
CA LEU A 67 6.64 -5.04 -3.63
C LEU A 67 8.09 -5.46 -3.90
N HIS A 68 8.68 -6.23 -2.98
CA HIS A 68 10.03 -6.78 -3.14
C HIS A 68 10.13 -7.75 -4.32
N GLN A 69 9.18 -8.69 -4.45
CA GLN A 69 9.15 -9.68 -5.55
C GLN A 69 9.14 -9.00 -6.93
N ARG A 70 8.46 -7.85 -7.04
CA ARG A 70 8.30 -7.09 -8.29
C ARG A 70 9.32 -5.97 -8.46
N LYS A 71 10.30 -5.85 -7.55
CA LYS A 71 11.36 -4.82 -7.55
C LYS A 71 10.79 -3.40 -7.64
N ILE A 72 9.70 -3.14 -6.94
CA ILE A 72 9.04 -1.83 -6.92
C ILE A 72 9.75 -0.94 -5.89
N ILE A 73 10.08 0.29 -6.27
CA ILE A 73 10.59 1.30 -5.34
C ILE A 73 9.43 1.76 -4.48
N HIS A 74 9.59 1.66 -3.16
CA HIS A 74 8.53 1.96 -2.22
C HIS A 74 9.07 2.50 -0.89
N ASP A 75 8.21 3.22 -0.19
CA ASP A 75 8.38 3.66 1.19
C ASP A 75 7.13 3.29 2.01
N ILE A 76 7.31 2.95 3.28
CA ILE A 76 6.21 2.54 4.17
C ILE A 76 6.30 3.34 5.46
N SER A 77 5.25 4.12 5.71
CA SER A 77 5.10 4.97 6.90
C SER A 77 3.93 4.50 7.78
N TYR A 78 4.07 4.69 9.09
CA TYR A 78 3.05 4.32 10.09
C TYR A 78 2.42 5.59 10.65
N LEU A 79 1.08 5.60 10.76
CA LEU A 79 0.31 6.68 11.38
C LEU A 79 -0.32 6.21 12.70
#